data_AF-A0A4U0S6H7-F1
#
_entry.id   AF-A0A4U0S6H7-F1
#
_cell.length_a   1.000
_cell.length_b   1.000
_cell.length_c   1.000
_cell.angle_alpha   90.00
_cell.angle_beta   90.00
_cell.angle_gamma   90.00
#
_symmetry.space_group_name_H-M   'P 1'
#
loop_
_entity.id
_entity.type
_entity.pdbx_description
1 polymer ?
#
loop_
_entity_poly.entity_id
_entity_poly.type
_entity_poly.pdbx_seq_one_letter_code
_entity_poly.pdbx_strand_id
1 'polypeptide(L)'
;MFRASRVTSSGVSQNSITNQGFAFDPAAGEWTALPNANTGTYRGGGSIGFFKVGGANAPHTPSTKVELLPGYDQGGTADVSWLSESTQQLTVQPGKSSTVTLALDASVPEVTQPGDFSAQLAFSSDTPYSVPKIPVTLHVAEPSTWGKITGTVLGVTTAGGTAPIAGATVQIDTWATSYTLTTGTDGGYALWLDVRNNPLTVIAAKDGFQPTVATVTIKKKTTVTKNFTLKRK
;
A
#
# COMPACT_ATOMS: atom_id res chain seq x y z
N MET A 1 8.79 17.93 -3.27
CA MET A 1 8.24 16.56 -3.35
C MET A 1 6.95 16.64 -4.16
N PHE A 2 6.89 16.05 -5.36
CA PHE A 2 5.71 16.15 -6.22
C PHE A 2 4.67 15.12 -5.79
N ARG A 3 3.60 15.56 -5.12
CA ARG A 3 2.50 14.72 -4.61
C ARG A 3 1.26 14.79 -5.51
N ALA A 4 1.45 14.85 -6.83
CA ALA A 4 0.33 14.97 -7.76
C ALA A 4 -0.29 13.59 -8.05
N SER A 5 -1.61 13.46 -7.87
CA SER A 5 -2.36 12.25 -8.22
C SER A 5 -3.08 12.35 -9.58
N ARG A 6 -3.31 13.58 -10.06
CA ARG A 6 -3.99 13.84 -11.31
C ARG A 6 -3.37 15.04 -11.99
N VAL A 7 -3.20 14.97 -13.31
CA VAL A 7 -2.56 16.04 -14.07
C VAL A 7 -3.23 16.13 -15.43
N THR A 8 -3.27 17.35 -15.97
CA THR A 8 -3.83 17.67 -17.28
C THR A 8 -2.77 18.36 -18.12
N SER A 9 -2.63 18.00 -19.40
CA SER A 9 -1.69 18.65 -20.33
C SER A 9 -2.39 18.94 -21.64
N SER A 10 -2.39 20.22 -22.02
CA SER A 10 -3.13 20.77 -23.14
C SER A 10 -4.65 20.56 -23.05
N GLY A 11 -5.39 21.14 -23.98
CA GLY A 11 -6.84 21.03 -24.02
C GLY A 11 -7.48 22.18 -24.76
N VAL A 12 -8.77 22.41 -24.52
CA VAL A 12 -9.49 23.57 -25.05
C VAL A 12 -9.80 24.51 -23.89
N SER A 13 -9.37 25.76 -23.99
CA SER A 13 -9.70 26.83 -23.06
C SER A 13 -10.16 28.04 -23.85
N GLN A 14 -11.27 28.67 -23.45
CA GLN A 14 -11.84 29.85 -24.12
C GLN A 14 -11.94 29.70 -25.65
N ASN A 15 -12.39 28.54 -26.12
CA ASN A 15 -12.52 28.20 -27.55
C ASN A 15 -11.20 28.16 -28.37
N SER A 16 -10.05 28.09 -27.70
CA SER A 16 -8.72 27.93 -28.30
C SER A 16 -8.00 26.70 -27.74
N ILE A 17 -7.12 26.10 -28.54
CA ILE A 17 -6.25 25.01 -28.09
C ILE A 17 -5.12 25.61 -27.24
N THR A 18 -5.00 25.13 -26.01
CA THR A 18 -3.91 25.51 -25.10
C THR A 18 -2.89 24.38 -25.01
N ASN A 19 -1.63 24.73 -24.77
CA ASN A 19 -0.56 23.79 -24.43
C ASN A 19 -0.22 23.80 -22.93
N GLN A 20 -0.98 24.51 -22.10
CA GLN A 20 -0.73 24.59 -20.66
C GLN A 20 -0.88 23.23 -19.96
N GLY A 21 -0.05 23.00 -18.95
CA GLY A 21 -0.12 21.85 -18.07
C GLY A 21 -0.43 22.24 -16.63
N PHE A 22 -1.17 21.39 -15.91
CA PHE A 22 -1.53 21.59 -14.51
C PHE A 22 -1.56 20.26 -13.76
N ALA A 23 -1.04 20.25 -12.54
CA ALA A 23 -1.08 19.11 -11.63
C ALA A 23 -1.97 19.40 -10.42
N PHE A 24 -2.72 18.39 -9.97
CA PHE A 24 -3.58 18.44 -8.80
C PHE A 24 -3.01 17.60 -7.67
N ASP A 25 -2.81 18.24 -6.52
CA ASP A 25 -2.50 17.59 -5.25
C ASP A 25 -3.81 17.28 -4.50
N PRO A 26 -4.19 16.01 -4.32
CA PRO A 26 -5.44 15.64 -3.65
C PRO A 26 -5.38 15.82 -2.13
N ALA A 27 -4.19 15.86 -1.53
CA ALA A 27 -4.03 16.05 -0.09
C ALA A 27 -4.20 17.52 0.29
N ALA A 28 -3.71 18.43 -0.56
CA ALA A 28 -3.88 19.87 -0.41
C ALA A 28 -5.15 20.42 -1.08
N GLY A 29 -5.70 19.72 -2.08
CA GLY A 29 -6.82 20.19 -2.89
C GLY A 29 -6.44 21.32 -3.86
N GLU A 30 -5.16 21.45 -4.20
CA GLU A 30 -4.62 22.58 -4.98
C GLU A 30 -4.15 22.17 -6.37
N TRP A 31 -4.24 23.12 -7.32
CA TRP A 31 -3.68 22.99 -8.67
C TRP A 31 -2.39 23.80 -8.80
N THR A 32 -1.34 23.16 -9.31
CA THR A 32 -0.04 23.79 -9.58
C THR A 32 0.24 23.78 -11.08
N ALA A 33 0.74 24.89 -11.62
CA ALA A 33 1.13 24.97 -13.02
C ALA A 33 2.33 24.04 -13.31
N LEU A 34 2.29 23.37 -14.46
CA LEU A 34 3.39 22.61 -15.02
C LEU A 34 4.01 23.35 -16.21
N PRO A 35 5.24 22.99 -16.62
CA PRO A 35 5.77 23.42 -17.91
C PRO A 35 4.77 23.11 -19.03
N ASN A 36 4.63 24.04 -19.97
CA ASN A 36 3.75 23.86 -21.11
C ASN A 36 4.23 22.70 -21.99
N ALA A 37 3.30 21.97 -22.57
CA ALA A 37 3.59 20.99 -23.62
C ALA A 37 4.21 21.68 -24.84
N ASN A 38 5.07 20.97 -25.55
CA ASN A 38 5.70 21.50 -26.76
C ASN A 38 4.65 21.70 -27.87
N THR A 39 3.65 20.81 -27.94
CA THR A 39 2.55 20.90 -28.89
C THR A 39 1.20 20.99 -28.18
N GLY A 40 0.41 22.04 -28.44
CA GLY A 40 -0.98 22.12 -28.00
C GLY A 40 -1.87 21.14 -28.79
N THR A 41 -2.57 20.24 -28.11
CA THR A 41 -3.56 19.36 -28.73
C THR A 41 -4.79 19.19 -27.85
N TYR A 42 -5.94 18.87 -28.44
CA TYR A 42 -7.14 18.45 -27.73
C TYR A 42 -7.41 16.96 -27.97
N ARG A 43 -8.11 16.30 -27.03
CA ARG A 43 -8.42 14.85 -27.06
C ARG A 43 -7.21 13.92 -27.10
N GLY A 44 -6.06 14.36 -26.57
CA GLY A 44 -4.90 13.47 -26.34
C GLY A 44 -5.14 12.54 -25.15
N GLY A 45 -4.51 11.36 -25.17
CA GLY A 45 -4.48 10.44 -24.04
C GLY A 45 -3.24 10.66 -23.17
N GLY A 46 -3.39 10.49 -21.85
CA GLY A 46 -2.29 10.55 -20.89
C GLY A 46 -2.25 9.29 -20.02
N SER A 47 -1.06 8.83 -19.65
CA SER A 47 -0.84 7.76 -18.67
C SER A 47 0.01 8.24 -17.49
N ILE A 48 0.03 7.48 -16.40
CA ILE A 48 1.11 7.56 -15.40
C ILE A 48 2.43 7.42 -16.16
N GLY A 49 3.38 8.31 -15.94
CA GLY A 49 4.55 8.45 -16.83
C GLY A 49 4.56 9.69 -17.71
N PHE A 50 3.48 10.50 -17.74
CA PHE A 50 3.39 11.73 -18.54
C PHE A 50 3.72 11.59 -20.03
N PHE A 51 3.35 10.46 -20.61
CA PHE A 51 3.23 10.36 -22.05
C PHE A 51 1.94 11.05 -22.48
N LYS A 52 2.07 12.19 -23.14
CA LYS A 52 1.01 12.74 -23.97
C LYS A 52 1.07 12.06 -25.32
N VAL A 53 0.06 11.27 -25.65
CA VAL A 53 -0.02 10.53 -26.92
C VAL A 53 -1.11 11.15 -27.78
N GLY A 54 -0.70 11.71 -28.92
CA GLY A 54 -1.59 12.17 -29.98
C GLY A 54 -2.54 13.30 -29.60
N GLY A 55 -3.80 13.17 -30.01
CA GLY A 55 -4.79 14.25 -30.03
C GLY A 55 -4.85 14.95 -31.38
N ALA A 56 -5.47 16.11 -31.46
CA ALA A 56 -5.55 16.91 -32.68
C ALA A 56 -5.16 18.37 -32.41
N ASN A 57 -4.51 19.01 -33.38
CA ASN A 57 -4.13 20.44 -33.35
C ASN A 57 -5.10 21.33 -34.15
N ALA A 58 -6.06 20.73 -34.85
CA ALA A 58 -7.21 21.35 -35.50
C ALA A 58 -8.27 20.27 -35.81
N PRO A 59 -9.53 20.62 -36.11
CA PRO A 59 -10.53 19.65 -36.55
C PRO A 59 -10.00 18.74 -37.67
N HIS A 60 -10.16 17.42 -37.50
CA HIS A 60 -9.70 16.39 -38.44
C HIS A 60 -8.19 16.36 -38.72
N THR A 61 -7.38 17.02 -37.88
CA THR A 61 -5.92 17.05 -38.02
C THR A 61 -5.29 16.31 -36.84
N PRO A 62 -5.19 14.97 -36.89
CA PRO A 62 -4.60 14.18 -35.82
C PRO A 62 -3.08 14.41 -35.73
N SER A 63 -2.59 14.47 -34.51
CA SER A 63 -1.17 14.51 -34.19
C SER A 63 -0.67 13.10 -33.90
N THR A 64 0.49 12.75 -34.45
CA THR A 64 1.23 11.52 -34.14
C THR A 64 2.29 11.72 -33.06
N LYS A 65 2.38 12.92 -32.48
CA LYS A 65 3.40 13.25 -31.49
C LYS A 65 3.15 12.49 -30.19
N VAL A 66 4.22 11.91 -29.68
CA VAL A 66 4.32 11.43 -28.30
C VAL A 66 5.28 12.36 -27.59
N GLU A 67 4.83 12.98 -26.52
CA GLU A 67 5.64 13.88 -25.70
C GLU A 67 5.71 13.30 -24.29
N LEU A 68 6.93 13.04 -23.82
CA LEU A 68 7.22 12.79 -22.41
C LEU A 68 7.50 14.13 -21.77
N LEU A 69 6.94 14.39 -20.59
CA LEU A 69 7.40 15.49 -19.73
C LEU A 69 8.46 14.91 -18.77
N PRO A 70 9.77 15.09 -19.02
CA PRO A 70 10.80 14.47 -18.20
C PRO A 70 10.76 15.00 -16.78
N GLY A 71 10.93 14.13 -15.79
CA GLY A 71 10.90 14.46 -14.36
C GLY A 71 9.51 14.44 -13.72
N TYR A 72 8.44 14.26 -14.51
CA TYR A 72 7.07 14.09 -14.01
C TYR A 72 6.56 12.66 -14.18
N ASP A 73 7.28 11.81 -14.91
CA ASP A 73 6.95 10.43 -15.27
C ASP A 73 6.86 9.44 -14.08
N GLN A 74 7.01 9.94 -12.87
CA GLN A 74 6.96 9.18 -11.63
C GLN A 74 5.57 9.32 -11.02
N GLY A 75 4.79 8.23 -11.00
CA GLY A 75 3.47 8.20 -10.34
C GLY A 75 3.58 8.57 -8.84
N GLY A 76 2.49 9.09 -8.27
CA GLY A 76 2.44 9.49 -6.87
C GLY A 76 2.87 8.35 -5.94
N THR A 77 3.71 8.67 -4.97
CA THR A 77 4.13 7.76 -3.90
C THR A 77 3.31 8.02 -2.64
N ALA A 78 3.02 6.96 -1.90
CA ALA A 78 2.54 7.06 -0.52
C ALA A 78 3.71 6.72 0.40
N ASP A 79 3.93 7.56 1.40
CA ASP A 79 4.98 7.35 2.39
C ASP A 79 4.53 6.27 3.39
N VAL A 80 5.50 5.51 3.92
CA VAL A 80 5.31 4.59 5.05
C VAL A 80 5.92 5.22 6.30
N SER A 81 5.32 5.02 7.48
CA SER A 81 5.80 5.72 8.69
C SER A 81 7.05 5.09 9.31
N TRP A 82 7.32 3.82 9.04
CA TRP A 82 8.51 3.11 9.53
C TRP A 82 9.80 3.40 8.76
N LEU A 83 9.77 4.15 7.64
CA LEU A 83 10.93 4.50 6.84
C LEU A 83 11.07 6.02 6.74
N SER A 84 12.28 6.54 6.96
CA SER A 84 12.59 7.96 6.76
C SER A 84 13.98 8.18 6.18
N GLU A 85 14.14 9.26 5.43
CA GLU A 85 15.40 9.67 4.80
C GLU A 85 15.99 10.90 5.49
N SER A 86 17.32 10.96 5.59
CA SER A 86 18.03 12.13 6.12
C SER A 86 17.84 13.40 5.29
N THR A 87 17.52 13.24 4.00
CA THR A 87 17.14 14.32 3.10
C THR A 87 16.24 13.79 2.00
N GLN A 88 15.27 14.61 1.57
CA GLN A 88 14.36 14.31 0.47
C GLN A 88 14.68 15.13 -0.80
N GLN A 89 15.66 16.04 -0.72
CA GLN A 89 16.10 16.85 -1.85
C GLN A 89 17.61 17.10 -1.77
N LEU A 90 18.30 16.90 -2.90
CA LEU A 90 19.74 17.10 -3.00
C LEU A 90 20.10 17.47 -4.45
N THR A 91 21.26 18.09 -4.64
CA THR A 91 21.83 18.38 -5.95
C THR A 91 23.14 17.64 -6.10
N VAL A 92 23.23 16.77 -7.11
CA VAL A 92 24.47 16.04 -7.43
C VAL A 92 25.15 16.71 -8.61
N GLN A 93 26.40 17.11 -8.44
CA GLN A 93 27.20 17.65 -9.54
C GLN A 93 27.56 16.55 -10.56
N PRO A 94 27.79 16.88 -11.84
CA PRO A 94 28.17 15.88 -12.86
C PRO A 94 29.36 15.01 -12.43
N GLY A 95 29.21 13.70 -12.54
CA GLY A 95 30.24 12.72 -12.16
C GLY A 95 30.52 12.62 -10.65
N LYS A 96 29.69 13.25 -9.80
CA LYS A 96 29.77 13.12 -8.34
C LYS A 96 28.67 12.20 -7.81
N SER A 97 28.81 11.84 -6.54
CA SER A 97 27.84 11.03 -5.80
C SER A 97 27.40 11.76 -4.54
N SER A 98 26.25 11.37 -3.99
CA SER A 98 25.76 11.82 -2.69
C SER A 98 25.27 10.63 -1.89
N THR A 99 25.33 10.74 -0.56
CA THR A 99 24.89 9.69 0.37
C THR A 99 23.63 10.15 1.06
N VAL A 100 22.60 9.30 1.07
CA VAL A 100 21.37 9.49 1.84
C VAL A 100 21.33 8.41 2.92
N THR A 101 21.16 8.82 4.17
CA THR A 101 21.01 7.88 5.29
C THR A 101 19.54 7.56 5.47
N LEU A 102 19.22 6.27 5.61
CA LEU A 102 17.86 5.80 5.89
C LEU A 102 17.75 5.41 7.38
N ALA A 103 16.66 5.81 8.01
CA ALA A 103 16.28 5.33 9.33
C ALA A 103 15.03 4.47 9.22
N LEU A 104 15.10 3.29 9.83
CA LEU A 104 13.98 2.35 9.92
C LEU A 104 13.52 2.24 11.37
N ASP A 105 12.22 2.43 11.61
CA ASP A 105 11.62 2.45 12.94
C ASP A 105 10.46 1.45 13.04
N ALA A 106 10.68 0.35 13.75
CA ALA A 106 9.64 -0.65 14.01
C ALA A 106 8.74 -0.30 15.21
N SER A 107 8.97 0.83 15.90
CA SER A 107 8.16 1.25 17.05
C SER A 107 6.90 2.02 16.68
N VAL A 108 6.73 2.34 15.39
CA VAL A 108 5.56 3.06 14.89
C VAL A 108 4.27 2.23 15.05
N PRO A 109 3.10 2.88 15.24
CA PRO A 109 1.85 2.16 15.53
C PRO A 109 1.37 1.19 14.45
N GLU A 110 1.79 1.35 13.18
CA GLU A 110 1.42 0.46 12.08
C GLU A 110 2.20 -0.87 12.10
N VAL A 111 3.37 -0.90 12.71
CA VAL A 111 4.21 -2.10 12.84
C VAL A 111 3.81 -2.83 14.12
N THR A 112 2.73 -3.61 14.04
CA THR A 112 2.17 -4.32 15.20
C THR A 112 2.57 -5.79 15.29
N GLN A 113 3.21 -6.32 14.25
CA GLN A 113 3.55 -7.74 14.12
C GLN A 113 4.98 -7.93 13.64
N PRO A 114 5.67 -9.01 14.06
CA PRO A 114 6.92 -9.43 13.45
C PRO A 114 6.73 -9.80 11.98
N GLY A 115 7.78 -9.61 11.18
CA GLY A 115 7.77 -9.93 9.76
C GLY A 115 8.50 -8.89 8.92
N ASP A 116 8.35 -9.05 7.60
CA ASP A 116 9.00 -8.20 6.61
C ASP A 116 8.02 -7.13 6.11
N PHE A 117 8.43 -5.88 6.20
CA PHE A 117 7.70 -4.73 5.67
C PHE A 117 8.47 -4.18 4.49
N SER A 118 7.83 -4.16 3.31
CA SER A 118 8.47 -3.72 2.08
C SER A 118 8.01 -2.32 1.67
N ALA A 119 8.97 -1.50 1.29
CA ALA A 119 8.76 -0.20 0.67
C ALA A 119 9.74 -0.02 -0.50
N GLN A 120 9.65 1.11 -1.18
CA GLN A 120 10.58 1.48 -2.24
C GLN A 120 10.94 2.95 -2.10
N LEU A 121 12.23 3.27 -2.23
CA LEU A 121 12.65 4.65 -2.45
C LEU A 121 12.42 4.97 -3.92
N ALA A 122 11.56 5.95 -4.16
CA ALA A 122 11.34 6.51 -5.48
C ALA A 122 12.08 7.84 -5.59
N PHE A 123 12.70 8.07 -6.74
CA PHE A 123 13.43 9.29 -7.02
C PHE A 123 12.73 10.02 -8.16
N SER A 124 12.64 11.33 -8.03
CA SER A 124 12.35 12.22 -9.15
C SER A 124 13.62 13.01 -9.44
N SER A 125 13.90 13.26 -10.72
CA SER A 125 15.05 14.05 -11.15
C SER A 125 14.62 15.03 -12.23
N ASP A 126 15.33 16.15 -12.33
CA ASP A 126 15.21 17.14 -13.41
C ASP A 126 16.01 16.74 -14.66
N THR A 127 16.54 15.52 -14.71
CA THR A 127 17.26 14.97 -15.85
C THR A 127 16.32 14.21 -16.79
N PRO A 128 16.67 14.02 -18.07
CA PRO A 128 15.85 13.23 -19.00
C PRO A 128 15.91 11.71 -18.74
N TYR A 129 16.65 11.27 -17.72
CA TYR A 129 16.85 9.85 -17.42
C TYR A 129 15.93 9.40 -16.29
N SER A 130 15.32 8.24 -16.46
CA SER A 130 14.54 7.59 -15.41
C SER A 130 15.47 7.04 -14.33
N VAL A 131 15.11 7.25 -13.07
CA VAL A 131 15.86 6.73 -11.91
C VAL A 131 15.14 5.48 -11.39
N PRO A 132 15.82 4.32 -11.30
CA PRO A 132 15.19 3.11 -10.80
C PRO A 132 14.81 3.26 -9.33
N LYS A 133 13.66 2.68 -8.96
CA LYS A 133 13.25 2.58 -7.56
C LYS A 133 14.15 1.59 -6.82
N ILE A 134 14.51 1.92 -5.59
CA ILE A 134 15.35 1.06 -4.74
C ILE A 134 14.44 0.36 -3.73
N PRO A 135 14.35 -0.98 -3.72
CA PRO A 135 13.55 -1.69 -2.73
C PRO A 135 14.19 -1.56 -1.34
N VAL A 136 13.34 -1.39 -0.33
CA VAL A 136 13.74 -1.36 1.08
C VAL A 136 12.87 -2.35 1.84
N THR A 137 13.49 -3.17 2.68
CA THR A 137 12.79 -4.11 3.56
C THR A 137 13.18 -3.85 5.01
N LEU A 138 12.18 -3.58 5.85
CA LEU A 138 12.32 -3.61 7.30
C LEU A 138 12.03 -5.02 7.80
N HIS A 139 13.04 -5.65 8.40
CA HIS A 139 12.91 -6.95 9.04
C HIS A 139 12.63 -6.77 10.53
N VAL A 140 11.40 -7.06 10.96
CA VAL A 140 10.98 -6.98 12.37
C VAL A 140 11.09 -8.36 13.00
N ALA A 141 12.09 -8.53 13.85
CA ALA A 141 12.33 -9.79 14.55
C ALA A 141 11.19 -10.12 15.54
N GLU A 142 10.94 -11.41 15.73
CA GLU A 142 9.99 -11.91 16.70
C GLU A 142 10.46 -11.60 18.14
N PRO A 143 9.69 -10.83 18.94
CA PRO A 143 10.08 -10.55 20.32
C PRO A 143 10.17 -11.82 21.15
N SER A 144 11.15 -11.87 22.06
CA SER A 144 11.44 -13.07 22.86
C SER A 144 10.35 -13.44 23.86
N THR A 145 9.49 -12.49 24.22
CA THR A 145 8.34 -12.68 25.11
C THR A 145 7.07 -13.05 24.37
N TRP A 146 7.07 -13.05 23.04
CA TRP A 146 5.87 -13.27 22.24
C TRP A 146 5.69 -14.73 21.87
N GLY A 147 4.43 -15.14 21.69
CA GLY A 147 4.03 -16.40 21.09
C GLY A 147 3.05 -16.16 19.94
N LYS A 148 3.00 -17.08 18.98
CA LYS A 148 2.08 -17.00 17.85
C LYS A 148 0.86 -17.87 18.12
N ILE A 149 -0.33 -17.33 17.97
CA ILE A 149 -1.54 -18.13 17.77
C ILE A 149 -1.86 -18.17 16.27
N THR A 150 -2.21 -19.34 15.77
CA THR A 150 -2.62 -19.55 14.38
C THR A 150 -3.75 -20.57 14.31
N GLY A 151 -4.42 -20.67 13.18
CA GLY A 151 -5.41 -21.71 12.96
C GLY A 151 -6.21 -21.50 11.69
N THR A 152 -7.18 -22.40 11.48
CA THR A 152 -8.15 -22.32 10.39
C THR A 152 -9.56 -22.34 10.94
N VAL A 153 -10.44 -21.54 10.33
CA VAL A 153 -11.87 -21.55 10.60
C VAL A 153 -12.56 -22.31 9.46
N LEU A 154 -13.15 -23.45 9.82
CA LEU A 154 -13.90 -24.31 8.92
C LEU A 154 -15.40 -24.17 9.19
N GLY A 155 -16.22 -24.42 8.18
CA GLY A 155 -17.68 -24.48 8.27
C GLY A 155 -18.20 -25.83 7.82
N VAL A 156 -19.19 -26.36 8.52
CA VAL A 156 -19.92 -27.55 8.07
C VAL A 156 -20.68 -27.22 6.78
N THR A 157 -20.53 -28.07 5.76
CA THR A 157 -21.19 -27.86 4.45
C THR A 157 -22.56 -28.56 4.42
N THR A 158 -23.43 -28.13 3.50
CA THR A 158 -24.74 -28.78 3.27
C THR A 158 -24.62 -30.19 2.69
N ALA A 159 -23.52 -30.51 2.00
CA ALA A 159 -23.26 -31.82 1.42
C ALA A 159 -22.65 -32.82 2.43
N GLY A 160 -22.40 -32.38 3.67
CA GLY A 160 -21.59 -33.11 4.65
C GLY A 160 -20.10 -32.77 4.54
N GLY A 161 -19.38 -32.90 5.66
CA GLY A 161 -17.96 -32.51 5.76
C GLY A 161 -17.75 -31.03 6.12
N THR A 162 -16.51 -30.55 5.95
CA THR A 162 -16.10 -29.19 6.32
C THR A 162 -15.32 -28.52 5.19
N ALA A 163 -15.44 -27.19 5.08
CA ALA A 163 -14.69 -26.36 4.15
C ALA A 163 -14.17 -25.10 4.84
N PRO A 164 -13.03 -24.52 4.42
CA PRO A 164 -12.55 -23.26 4.98
C PRO A 164 -13.52 -22.12 4.75
N ILE A 165 -13.66 -21.24 5.74
CA ILE A 165 -14.50 -20.04 5.66
C ILE A 165 -13.60 -18.83 5.45
N ALA A 166 -13.69 -18.23 4.26
CA ALA A 166 -13.09 -16.94 3.98
C ALA A 166 -13.89 -15.81 4.63
N GLY A 167 -13.19 -14.80 5.15
CA GLY A 167 -13.81 -13.63 5.77
C GLY A 167 -14.62 -13.95 7.03
N ALA A 168 -14.27 -15.02 7.75
CA ALA A 168 -14.73 -15.23 9.12
C ALA A 168 -14.02 -14.27 10.07
N THR A 169 -14.74 -13.80 11.06
CA THR A 169 -14.20 -12.96 12.12
C THR A 169 -13.58 -13.86 13.19
N VAL A 170 -12.33 -13.61 13.52
CA VAL A 170 -11.66 -14.22 14.68
C VAL A 170 -11.31 -13.10 15.66
N GLN A 171 -12.07 -13.02 16.75
CA GLN A 171 -11.80 -12.08 17.83
C GLN A 171 -10.93 -12.77 18.89
N ILE A 172 -9.84 -12.12 19.28
CA ILE A 172 -8.92 -12.59 20.31
C ILE A 172 -8.90 -11.56 21.42
N ASP A 173 -9.55 -11.90 22.53
CA ASP A 173 -9.63 -11.07 23.72
C ASP A 173 -8.52 -11.45 24.69
N THR A 174 -7.85 -10.43 25.18
CA THR A 174 -6.87 -10.49 26.27
C THR A 174 -7.43 -9.76 27.49
N TRP A 175 -6.72 -9.79 28.61
CA TRP A 175 -7.10 -8.98 29.77
C TRP A 175 -6.97 -7.47 29.53
N ALA A 176 -6.15 -7.05 28.55
CA ALA A 176 -5.82 -5.63 28.33
C ALA A 176 -6.51 -5.02 27.10
N THR A 177 -6.73 -5.82 26.07
CA THR A 177 -7.25 -5.37 24.77
C THR A 177 -7.82 -6.53 23.95
N SER A 178 -8.52 -6.21 22.87
CA SER A 178 -9.11 -7.16 21.91
C SER A 178 -8.55 -6.97 20.51
N TYR A 179 -8.31 -8.05 19.79
CA TYR A 179 -7.86 -8.05 18.39
C TYR A 179 -8.93 -8.68 17.50
N THR A 180 -9.26 -8.05 16.39
CA THR A 180 -10.20 -8.59 15.41
C THR A 180 -9.46 -8.93 14.12
N LEU A 181 -9.47 -10.21 13.77
CA LEU A 181 -8.86 -10.73 12.54
C LEU A 181 -9.95 -11.16 11.56
N THR A 182 -9.61 -11.11 10.28
CA THR A 182 -10.45 -11.63 9.19
C THR A 182 -9.71 -12.78 8.52
N THR A 183 -10.35 -13.93 8.37
CA THR A 183 -9.69 -15.11 7.78
C THR A 183 -9.44 -14.93 6.28
N GLY A 184 -8.33 -15.48 5.80
CA GLY A 184 -7.98 -15.56 4.38
C GLY A 184 -8.87 -16.53 3.60
N THR A 185 -8.62 -16.66 2.30
CA THR A 185 -9.36 -17.59 1.41
C THR A 185 -9.25 -19.06 1.82
N ASP A 186 -8.17 -19.41 2.50
CA ASP A 186 -7.90 -20.71 3.11
C ASP A 186 -8.53 -20.88 4.50
N GLY A 187 -9.27 -19.88 4.99
CA GLY A 187 -9.82 -19.85 6.34
C GLY A 187 -8.78 -19.61 7.42
N GLY A 188 -7.54 -19.29 7.05
CA GLY A 188 -6.42 -19.11 7.97
C GLY A 188 -6.50 -17.81 8.76
N TYR A 189 -6.00 -17.83 9.99
CA TYR A 189 -5.72 -16.64 10.79
C TYR A 189 -4.42 -16.82 11.57
N ALA A 190 -3.73 -15.73 11.87
CA ALA A 190 -2.53 -15.75 12.71
C ALA A 190 -2.35 -14.41 13.43
N LEU A 191 -1.79 -14.46 14.64
CA LEU A 191 -1.43 -13.28 15.41
C LEU A 191 -0.31 -13.63 16.39
N TRP A 192 0.70 -12.76 16.47
CA TRP A 192 1.69 -12.77 17.54
C TRP A 192 1.27 -11.86 18.67
N LEU A 193 1.43 -12.34 19.90
CA LEU A 193 1.13 -11.59 21.12
C LEU A 193 2.15 -11.90 22.21
N ASP A 194 2.35 -10.94 23.11
CA ASP A 194 3.11 -11.19 24.34
C ASP A 194 2.39 -12.22 25.22
N VAL A 195 3.12 -13.22 25.73
CA VAL A 195 2.53 -14.27 26.58
C VAL A 195 1.94 -13.75 27.89
N ARG A 196 2.26 -12.52 28.31
CA ARG A 196 1.62 -11.86 29.46
C ARG A 196 0.11 -11.67 29.28
N ASN A 197 -0.38 -11.77 28.05
CA ASN A 197 -1.79 -11.61 27.71
C ASN A 197 -2.61 -12.89 27.96
N ASN A 198 -1.95 -14.01 28.31
CA ASN A 198 -2.64 -15.26 28.60
C ASN A 198 -3.51 -15.20 29.87
N PRO A 199 -4.57 -16.03 29.93
CA PRO A 199 -5.09 -16.83 28.83
C PRO A 199 -5.89 -15.97 27.82
N LEU A 200 -5.85 -16.34 26.55
CA LEU A 200 -6.60 -15.68 25.48
C LEU A 200 -8.01 -16.29 25.38
N THR A 201 -9.03 -15.47 25.19
CA THR A 201 -10.35 -15.93 24.76
C THR A 201 -10.48 -15.69 23.26
N VAL A 202 -10.71 -16.75 22.50
CA VAL A 202 -10.75 -16.71 21.03
C VAL A 202 -12.13 -17.09 20.54
N ILE A 203 -12.76 -16.19 19.80
CA ILE A 203 -14.11 -16.32 19.28
C ILE A 203 -14.03 -16.34 17.75
N ALA A 204 -14.52 -17.41 17.13
CA ALA A 204 -14.64 -17.50 15.68
C ALA A 204 -16.12 -17.40 15.28
N ALA A 205 -16.43 -16.50 14.35
CA ALA A 205 -17.79 -16.21 13.93
C ALA A 205 -17.88 -15.92 12.41
N LYS A 206 -19.03 -16.26 11.83
CA LYS A 206 -19.43 -15.90 10.46
C LYS A 206 -20.95 -15.89 10.37
N ASP A 207 -21.51 -14.98 9.58
CA ASP A 207 -22.94 -14.95 9.29
C ASP A 207 -23.43 -16.28 8.72
N GLY A 208 -24.60 -16.73 9.18
CA GLY A 208 -25.14 -18.06 8.85
C GLY A 208 -24.54 -19.22 9.64
N PHE A 209 -23.56 -18.97 10.51
CA PHE A 209 -22.96 -19.98 11.39
C PHE A 209 -23.12 -19.63 12.87
N GLN A 210 -23.12 -20.65 13.73
CA GLN A 210 -23.06 -20.53 15.18
C GLN A 210 -21.61 -20.16 15.57
N PRO A 211 -21.40 -19.09 16.38
CA PRO A 211 -20.07 -18.73 16.84
C PRO A 211 -19.53 -19.77 17.83
N THR A 212 -18.22 -19.98 17.80
CA THR A 212 -17.53 -20.88 18.72
C THR A 212 -16.49 -20.11 19.50
N VAL A 213 -16.40 -20.38 20.80
CA VAL A 213 -15.40 -19.79 21.71
C VAL A 213 -14.44 -20.85 22.22
N ALA A 214 -13.18 -20.47 22.43
CA ALA A 214 -12.19 -21.30 23.08
C ALA A 214 -11.19 -20.45 23.88
N THR A 215 -10.72 -21.00 25.00
CA THR A 215 -9.58 -20.45 25.74
C THR A 215 -8.28 -21.04 25.21
N VAL A 216 -7.29 -20.19 24.92
CA VAL A 216 -5.99 -20.59 24.37
C VAL A 216 -4.86 -19.96 25.18
N THR A 217 -3.82 -20.75 25.48
CA THR A 217 -2.60 -20.26 26.13
C THR A 217 -1.44 -20.35 25.16
N ILE A 218 -0.87 -19.21 24.77
CA ILE A 218 0.33 -19.13 23.93
C ILE A 218 1.61 -19.26 24.75
N LYS A 219 2.71 -19.69 24.13
CA LYS A 219 4.03 -19.84 24.77
C LYS A 219 5.08 -19.03 24.06
N LYS A 220 6.11 -18.58 24.79
CA LYS A 220 7.19 -17.74 24.24
C LYS A 220 7.88 -18.46 23.08
N LYS A 221 8.14 -17.74 21.99
CA LYS A 221 8.80 -18.22 20.77
C LYS A 221 8.18 -19.50 20.19
N THR A 222 6.89 -19.73 20.45
CA THR A 222 6.19 -20.94 20.03
C THR A 222 4.95 -20.59 19.24
N THR A 223 4.65 -21.37 18.21
CA THR A 223 3.37 -21.32 17.50
C THR A 223 2.39 -22.31 18.12
N VAL A 224 1.22 -21.81 18.53
CA VAL A 224 0.10 -22.59 19.04
C VAL A 224 -1.03 -22.56 18.01
N THR A 225 -1.45 -23.74 17.59
CA THR A 225 -2.52 -23.88 16.59
C THR A 225 -3.86 -24.16 17.25
N LYS A 226 -4.90 -23.39 16.90
CA LYS A 226 -6.28 -23.62 17.31
C LYS A 226 -7.21 -23.55 16.09
N ASN A 227 -7.73 -24.69 15.67
CA ASN A 227 -8.73 -24.72 14.60
C ASN A 227 -10.15 -24.58 15.18
N PHE A 228 -11.03 -23.99 14.38
CA PHE A 228 -12.46 -23.88 14.67
C PHE A 228 -13.27 -24.57 13.58
N THR A 229 -14.35 -25.23 13.98
CA THR A 229 -15.36 -25.73 13.05
C THR A 229 -16.71 -25.17 13.48
N LEU A 230 -17.29 -24.32 12.64
CA LEU A 230 -18.55 -23.65 12.90
C LEU A 230 -19.69 -24.49 12.32
N LYS A 231 -20.75 -24.67 13.11
CA LYS A 231 -21.99 -25.30 12.67
C LYS A 231 -22.90 -24.26 12.03
N ARG A 232 -23.67 -24.64 11.01
CA ARG A 232 -24.69 -23.75 10.44
C ARG A 232 -25.80 -23.49 11.47
N LYS A 233 -26.37 -22.29 11.40
CA LYS A 233 -27.60 -21.95 12.13
C LYS A 233 -28.82 -22.58 11.46
#